data_AF-A0A6L6B621-F1
#
_entry.id   AF-A0A6L6B621-F1
#
_cell.length_a   1.000
_cell.length_b   1.000
_cell.length_c   1.000
_cell.angle_alpha   90.00
_cell.angle_beta   90.00
_cell.angle_gamma   90.00
#
_symmetry.space_group_name_H-M   'P 1'
#
loop_
_entity.id
_entity.type
_entity.pdbx_description
1 polymer ?
#
loop_
_entity_poly.entity_id
_entity_poly.type
_entity_poly.pdbx_seq_one_letter_code
_entity_poly.pdbx_strand_id
1 'polypeptide(L)'
;GIFVMISEFAIGFATLLNVAPTTAAFGGFAMATGLWLSSSFHTSPYFLASDSAYAILWLSYLLLMNGNRRMPKVNFERRGVIRTGAIGALAVVASLVGRTFNQASAATSSSKTTSKSAKGQIIKLASLPVGGTFNFTHSTQGVPAILFRTKVGVFAYSAICTHQGCTVGYDKGSKKLVCPCHGATYDPANGAKVLNGPTSTPLAKVKVKVSGAWVVEA
;
A
#
# COMPACT_ATOMS: atom_id res chain seq x y z
N GLY A 1 -1.08 -12.90 -5.26
CA GLY A 1 -2.51 -12.69 -4.96
C GLY A 1 -3.49 -13.25 -5.99
N ILE A 2 -3.11 -14.05 -7.01
CA ILE A 2 -4.12 -14.66 -7.92
C ILE A 2 -4.88 -15.78 -7.21
N PHE A 3 -4.18 -16.62 -6.43
CA PHE A 3 -4.84 -17.58 -5.55
C PHE A 3 -5.82 -16.90 -4.59
N VAL A 4 -5.42 -15.75 -4.04
CA VAL A 4 -6.26 -14.95 -3.15
C VAL A 4 -7.50 -14.45 -3.90
N MET A 5 -7.31 -13.77 -5.02
CA MET A 5 -8.42 -13.27 -5.86
C MET A 5 -9.42 -14.39 -6.22
N ILE A 6 -8.93 -15.53 -6.73
CA ILE A 6 -9.80 -16.64 -7.16
C ILE A 6 -10.54 -17.25 -5.96
N SER A 7 -9.86 -17.41 -4.82
CA SER A 7 -10.47 -17.95 -3.61
C SER A 7 -11.54 -16.99 -3.08
N GLU A 8 -11.30 -15.68 -3.10
CA GLU A 8 -12.29 -14.66 -2.72
C GLU A 8 -13.51 -14.67 -3.62
N PHE A 9 -13.32 -14.74 -4.94
CA PHE A 9 -14.44 -14.87 -5.88
C PHE A 9 -15.19 -16.18 -5.66
N ALA A 10 -14.51 -17.31 -5.49
CA ALA A 10 -15.15 -18.59 -5.24
C ALA A 10 -15.97 -18.57 -3.93
N ILE A 11 -15.40 -18.00 -2.86
CA ILE A 11 -16.08 -17.82 -1.58
C ILE A 11 -17.29 -16.89 -1.74
N GLY A 12 -17.14 -15.77 -2.45
CA GLY A 12 -18.21 -14.81 -2.73
C GLY A 12 -19.34 -15.38 -3.59
N PHE A 13 -19.02 -16.13 -4.64
CA PHE A 13 -20.03 -16.84 -5.43
C PHE A 13 -20.72 -17.93 -4.62
N ALA A 14 -19.98 -18.69 -3.80
CA ALA A 14 -20.54 -19.70 -2.94
C ALA A 14 -21.51 -19.11 -1.89
N THR A 15 -21.19 -17.95 -1.33
CA THR A 15 -22.13 -17.24 -0.42
C THR A 15 -23.32 -16.65 -1.14
N LEU A 16 -23.13 -15.96 -2.27
CA LEU A 16 -24.22 -15.34 -3.05
C LEU A 16 -25.20 -16.38 -3.60
N LEU A 17 -24.70 -17.51 -4.10
CA LEU A 17 -25.52 -18.60 -4.62
C LEU A 17 -25.99 -19.57 -3.53
N ASN A 18 -25.69 -19.29 -2.25
CA ASN A 18 -26.02 -20.13 -1.10
C ASN A 18 -25.55 -21.59 -1.25
N VAL A 19 -24.42 -21.80 -1.91
CA VAL A 19 -23.79 -23.11 -2.13
C VAL A 19 -22.85 -23.39 -0.97
N ALA A 20 -23.28 -24.27 -0.06
CA ALA A 20 -22.52 -24.65 1.14
C ALA A 20 -22.07 -23.41 1.98
N PRO A 21 -23.04 -22.61 2.49
CA PRO A 21 -22.78 -21.30 3.08
C PRO A 21 -21.92 -21.36 4.35
N THR A 22 -21.98 -22.44 5.13
CA THR A 22 -21.12 -22.63 6.33
C THR A 22 -19.66 -22.82 5.95
N THR A 23 -19.38 -23.65 4.94
CA THR A 23 -18.00 -23.85 4.45
C THR A 23 -17.46 -22.63 3.74
N ALA A 24 -18.32 -21.89 3.01
CA ALA A 24 -17.94 -20.62 2.40
C ALA A 24 -17.62 -19.56 3.47
N ALA A 25 -18.44 -19.48 4.53
CA ALA A 25 -18.20 -18.59 5.66
C ALA A 25 -16.88 -18.88 6.39
N PHE A 26 -16.59 -20.16 6.63
CA PHE A 26 -15.33 -20.57 7.24
C PHE A 26 -14.13 -20.26 6.33
N GLY A 27 -14.26 -20.52 5.03
CA GLY A 27 -13.23 -20.17 4.04
C GLY A 27 -12.93 -18.68 4.02
N GLY A 28 -13.96 -17.83 3.99
CA GLY A 28 -13.81 -16.37 4.05
C GLY A 28 -13.14 -15.90 5.33
N PHE A 29 -13.51 -16.48 6.48
CA PHE A 29 -12.90 -16.15 7.77
C PHE A 29 -11.40 -16.53 7.84
N ALA A 30 -11.08 -17.77 7.49
CA ALA A 30 -9.71 -18.27 7.54
C ALA A 30 -8.79 -17.46 6.61
N MET A 31 -9.31 -17.10 5.45
CA MET A 31 -8.59 -16.33 4.46
C MET A 31 -8.33 -14.89 4.87
N ALA A 32 -9.36 -14.17 5.33
CA ALA A 32 -9.23 -12.80 5.82
C ALA A 32 -8.27 -12.73 7.02
N THR A 33 -8.34 -13.72 7.92
CA THR A 33 -7.44 -13.82 9.08
C THR A 33 -5.99 -14.08 8.65
N GLY A 34 -5.77 -14.95 7.66
CA GLY A 34 -4.44 -15.22 7.11
C GLY A 34 -3.81 -13.99 6.47
N LEU A 35 -4.57 -13.23 5.67
CA LEU A 35 -4.11 -11.98 5.06
C LEU A 35 -3.79 -10.93 6.13
N TRP A 36 -4.67 -10.79 7.12
CA TRP A 36 -4.48 -9.87 8.23
C TRP A 36 -3.20 -10.17 9.00
N LEU A 37 -2.97 -11.43 9.39
CA LEU A 37 -1.77 -11.86 10.10
C LEU A 37 -0.52 -11.65 9.24
N SER A 38 -0.55 -12.04 7.97
CA SER A 38 0.58 -11.89 7.05
C SER A 38 1.00 -10.43 6.87
N SER A 39 0.05 -9.50 6.82
CA SER A 39 0.29 -8.05 6.70
C SER A 39 0.76 -7.41 8.01
N SER A 40 0.25 -7.91 9.15
CA SER A 40 0.52 -7.32 10.47
C SER A 40 1.97 -7.45 10.92
N PHE A 41 2.71 -8.45 10.44
CA PHE A 41 4.12 -8.64 10.83
C PHE A 41 5.10 -7.67 10.16
N HIS A 42 4.69 -6.98 9.08
CA HIS A 42 5.59 -6.12 8.29
C HIS A 42 5.19 -4.64 8.32
N THR A 43 4.17 -4.25 9.09
CA THR A 43 3.65 -2.88 9.14
C THR A 43 3.58 -2.35 10.57
N SER A 44 4.08 -1.13 10.78
CA SER A 44 4.05 -0.44 12.08
C SER A 44 3.19 0.83 11.97
N PRO A 45 2.24 1.08 12.89
CA PRO A 45 1.86 0.26 14.06
C PRO A 45 1.10 -1.02 13.69
N TYR A 46 1.31 -2.07 14.50
CA TYR A 46 0.73 -3.40 14.28
C TYR A 46 -0.80 -3.38 14.25
N PHE A 47 -1.42 -4.36 13.57
CA PHE A 47 -2.86 -4.66 13.55
C PHE A 47 -3.79 -3.72 12.76
N LEU A 48 -3.30 -2.75 11.99
CA LEU A 48 -4.17 -1.81 11.24
C LEU A 48 -4.58 -2.24 9.82
N ALA A 49 -4.36 -3.49 9.40
CA ALA A 49 -4.77 -3.91 8.06
C ALA A 49 -6.31 -4.04 7.94
N SER A 50 -6.86 -3.60 6.80
CA SER A 50 -8.29 -3.64 6.48
C SER A 50 -8.90 -5.05 6.55
N ASP A 51 -8.08 -6.09 6.37
CA ASP A 51 -8.49 -7.49 6.41
C ASP A 51 -9.03 -7.94 7.77
N SER A 52 -8.67 -7.24 8.85
CA SER A 52 -9.21 -7.48 10.20
C SER A 52 -10.74 -7.26 10.25
N ALA A 53 -11.25 -6.22 9.58
CA ALA A 53 -12.68 -5.95 9.51
C ALA A 53 -13.42 -7.06 8.77
N TYR A 54 -12.85 -7.54 7.65
CA TYR A 54 -13.41 -8.67 6.90
C TYR A 54 -13.38 -9.97 7.71
N ALA A 55 -12.32 -10.23 8.47
CA ALA A 55 -12.24 -11.40 9.35
C ALA A 55 -13.36 -11.38 10.40
N ILE A 56 -13.63 -10.23 11.04
CA ILE A 56 -14.72 -10.09 12.02
C ILE A 56 -16.09 -10.31 11.36
N LEU A 57 -16.32 -9.74 10.17
CA LEU A 57 -17.58 -9.91 9.44
C LEU A 57 -17.80 -11.36 9.01
N TRP A 58 -16.78 -12.03 8.49
CA TRP A 58 -16.85 -13.44 8.13
C TRP A 58 -17.04 -14.35 9.34
N LEU A 59 -16.39 -14.06 10.46
CA LEU A 59 -16.60 -14.77 11.72
C LEU A 59 -18.05 -14.62 12.19
N SER A 60 -18.59 -13.40 12.14
CA SER A 60 -19.97 -13.11 12.52
C SER A 60 -20.95 -13.86 11.61
N TYR A 61 -20.70 -13.89 10.30
CA TYR A 61 -21.50 -14.65 9.34
C TYR A 61 -21.40 -16.16 9.57
N LEU A 62 -20.21 -16.70 9.85
CA LEU A 62 -20.01 -18.10 10.21
C LEU A 62 -20.77 -18.48 11.48
N LEU A 63 -20.71 -17.65 12.52
CA LEU A 63 -21.43 -17.85 13.78
C LEU A 63 -22.95 -17.77 13.57
N LEU A 64 -23.44 -16.89 12.70
CA LEU A 64 -24.86 -16.84 12.34
C LEU A 64 -25.30 -18.12 11.61
N MET A 65 -24.50 -18.63 10.67
CA MET A 65 -24.81 -19.86 9.94
C MET A 65 -24.74 -21.11 10.84
N ASN A 66 -23.82 -21.12 11.80
CA ASN A 66 -23.70 -22.21 12.78
C ASN A 66 -24.74 -22.12 13.90
N GLY A 67 -25.12 -20.90 14.33
CA GLY A 67 -26.11 -20.66 15.38
C GLY A 67 -27.54 -20.93 14.94
N ASN A 68 -27.84 -20.87 13.63
CA ASN A 68 -29.20 -21.04 13.10
C ASN A 68 -29.53 -22.47 12.63
N ARG A 69 -28.67 -23.46 12.87
CA ARG A 69 -28.95 -24.88 12.61
C ARG A 69 -28.35 -25.75 13.71
N ARG A 70 -29.15 -26.66 14.30
CA ARG A 70 -28.59 -27.85 14.97
C ARG A 70 -27.52 -28.43 14.04
N MET A 71 -26.31 -28.67 14.55
CA MET A 71 -25.16 -29.13 13.76
C MET A 71 -25.61 -30.07 12.64
N PRO A 72 -25.38 -29.73 11.35
CA PRO A 72 -25.73 -30.64 10.28
C PRO A 72 -24.93 -31.92 10.52
N LYS A 73 -25.62 -33.05 10.69
CA LYS A 73 -24.99 -34.37 10.63
C LYS A 73 -24.13 -34.36 9.37
N VAL A 74 -22.83 -34.61 9.51
CA VAL A 74 -21.92 -34.81 8.39
C VAL A 74 -22.37 -36.08 7.67
N ASN A 75 -23.38 -35.95 6.81
CA ASN A 75 -23.85 -37.05 6.00
C ASN A 75 -22.94 -37.08 4.78
N PHE A 76 -22.12 -38.12 4.66
CA PHE A 76 -21.30 -38.41 3.49
C PHE A 76 -22.19 -38.88 2.31
N GLU A 77 -23.26 -38.15 2.03
CA GLU A 77 -24.03 -38.38 0.83
C GLU A 77 -23.15 -38.05 -0.36
N ARG A 78 -23.14 -38.97 -1.33
CA ARG A 78 -22.32 -38.92 -2.55
C ARG A 78 -22.40 -37.54 -3.24
N ARG A 79 -23.56 -36.89 -3.18
CA ARG A 79 -23.80 -35.55 -3.75
C ARG A 79 -23.11 -34.42 -2.97
N GLY A 80 -23.04 -34.50 -1.64
CA GLY A 80 -22.33 -33.54 -0.80
C GLY A 80 -20.83 -33.60 -1.03
N VAL A 81 -20.27 -34.82 -1.09
CA VAL A 81 -18.85 -35.08 -1.36
C VAL A 81 -18.45 -34.64 -2.78
N ILE A 82 -19.31 -34.88 -3.78
CA ILE A 82 -19.07 -34.41 -5.16
C ILE A 82 -19.05 -32.88 -5.22
N ARG A 83 -19.97 -32.19 -4.52
CA ARG A 83 -20.03 -30.73 -4.53
C ARG A 83 -18.83 -30.09 -3.84
N THR A 84 -18.44 -30.58 -2.65
CA THR A 84 -17.27 -30.04 -1.93
C THR A 84 -15.96 -30.43 -2.61
N GLY A 85 -15.85 -31.64 -3.15
CA GLY A 85 -14.69 -32.10 -3.92
C GLY A 85 -14.48 -31.35 -5.22
N ALA A 86 -15.55 -31.03 -5.97
CA ALA A 86 -15.44 -30.28 -7.22
C ALA A 86 -14.94 -28.84 -7.01
N ILE A 87 -15.38 -28.18 -5.94
CA ILE A 87 -14.91 -26.84 -5.57
C ILE A 87 -13.42 -26.89 -5.17
N GLY A 88 -13.02 -27.89 -4.39
CA GLY A 88 -11.62 -28.11 -4.02
C GLY A 88 -10.71 -28.37 -5.23
N ALA A 89 -11.15 -29.19 -6.19
CA ALA A 89 -10.38 -29.49 -7.40
C ALA A 89 -10.21 -28.28 -8.32
N LEU A 90 -11.26 -27.46 -8.48
CA LEU A 90 -11.21 -26.23 -9.27
C LEU A 90 -10.23 -25.20 -8.68
N ALA A 91 -10.16 -25.09 -7.35
CA ALA A 91 -9.22 -24.21 -6.68
C ALA A 91 -7.75 -24.60 -6.92
N VAL A 92 -7.45 -25.91 -6.98
CA VAL A 92 -6.09 -26.43 -7.21
C VAL A 92 -5.65 -26.22 -8.66
N VAL A 93 -6.52 -26.46 -9.64
CA VAL A 93 -6.19 -26.23 -11.07
C VAL A 93 -5.96 -24.74 -11.34
N ALA A 94 -6.79 -23.88 -10.76
CA ALA A 94 -6.68 -22.44 -10.92
C ALA A 94 -5.41 -21.84 -10.29
N SER A 95 -4.89 -22.44 -9.21
CA SER A 95 -3.64 -22.01 -8.56
C SER A 95 -2.38 -22.38 -9.36
N LEU A 96 -2.41 -23.44 -10.16
CA LEU A 96 -1.32 -23.75 -11.10
C LEU A 96 -1.28 -22.77 -12.28
N VAL A 97 -2.43 -22.41 -12.84
CA VAL A 97 -2.52 -21.47 -13.97
C VAL A 97 -2.27 -20.02 -13.54
N GLY A 98 -2.66 -19.65 -12.31
CA GLY A 98 -2.42 -18.32 -11.76
C GLY A 98 -0.93 -17.96 -11.56
N ARG A 99 0.00 -18.91 -11.71
CA ARG A 99 1.45 -18.63 -11.66
C ARG A 99 2.00 -17.96 -12.92
N THR A 100 1.21 -17.90 -14.01
CA THR A 100 1.67 -17.34 -15.30
C THR A 100 1.37 -15.86 -15.49
N PHE A 101 0.76 -15.19 -14.51
CA PHE A 101 0.35 -13.79 -14.66
C PHE A 101 1.01 -12.89 -13.59
N ASN A 102 1.72 -11.87 -14.06
CA ASN A 102 2.40 -10.88 -13.21
C ASN A 102 1.38 -9.93 -12.56
N GLN A 103 1.56 -9.68 -11.26
CA GLN A 103 0.61 -8.96 -10.42
C GLN A 103 1.13 -7.55 -10.08
N ALA A 104 0.35 -6.51 -10.41
CA ALA A 104 0.60 -5.12 -10.02
C ALA A 104 -0.30 -4.74 -8.84
N SER A 105 0.30 -4.18 -7.79
CA SER A 105 -0.37 -3.80 -6.54
C SER A 105 -0.90 -2.35 -6.58
N ALA A 106 -2.02 -2.12 -5.91
CA ALA A 106 -2.55 -0.81 -5.56
C ALA A 106 -2.14 -0.42 -4.12
N ALA A 107 -2.05 0.87 -3.86
CA ALA A 107 -1.55 1.51 -2.67
C ALA A 107 -2.52 2.59 -2.24
N THR A 108 -2.82 2.53 -0.95
CA THR A 108 -3.58 3.54 -0.23
C THR A 108 -2.64 4.54 0.42
N SER A 109 -3.11 5.79 0.39
CA SER A 109 -2.51 7.03 0.83
C SER A 109 -2.16 7.10 2.32
N SER A 110 -1.09 7.85 2.65
CA SER A 110 -0.87 8.39 4.00
C SER A 110 -0.68 9.91 4.00
N SER A 111 -1.63 10.58 4.67
CA SER A 111 -1.58 11.80 5.50
C SER A 111 -0.20 12.05 6.16
N LYS A 112 0.30 13.26 6.52
CA LYS A 112 -0.10 14.69 6.52
C LYS A 112 1.11 15.47 7.07
N THR A 113 1.30 16.74 6.67
CA THR A 113 1.71 17.91 7.50
C THR A 113 2.18 19.03 6.56
N THR A 114 1.37 20.08 6.42
CA THR A 114 1.69 21.29 5.66
C THR A 114 1.92 22.44 6.63
N SER A 115 3.14 22.99 6.64
CA SER A 115 3.43 24.30 7.22
C SER A 115 3.15 25.35 6.15
N LYS A 116 2.25 26.27 6.43
CA LYS A 116 1.80 27.33 5.52
C LYS A 116 2.76 28.52 5.65
N SER A 117 3.56 28.79 4.62
CA SER A 117 4.45 29.96 4.58
C SER A 117 3.89 31.05 3.65
N ALA A 118 4.02 32.30 4.06
CA ALA A 118 3.60 33.47 3.30
C ALA A 118 4.52 33.69 2.07
N LYS A 119 3.93 34.06 0.93
CA LYS A 119 4.61 34.50 -0.32
C LYS A 119 5.82 33.65 -0.74
N GLY A 120 5.63 32.34 -0.91
CA GLY A 120 6.61 31.46 -1.58
C GLY A 120 7.98 31.35 -0.90
N GLN A 121 8.13 31.86 0.32
CA GLN A 121 9.34 31.73 1.12
C GLN A 121 9.35 30.36 1.80
N ILE A 122 10.35 29.53 1.49
CA ILE A 122 10.44 28.18 2.02
C ILE A 122 11.16 28.20 3.38
N ILE A 123 12.40 28.72 3.40
CA ILE A 123 13.26 28.75 4.59
C ILE A 123 14.36 29.80 4.43
N LYS A 124 14.91 30.32 5.54
CA LYS A 124 16.13 31.14 5.50
C LYS A 124 17.32 30.30 5.09
N LEU A 125 18.21 30.85 4.26
CA LEU A 125 19.40 30.14 3.82
C LEU A 125 20.33 29.81 5.01
N ALA A 126 20.42 30.68 6.01
CA ALA A 126 21.24 30.46 7.20
C ALA A 126 20.79 29.26 8.06
N SER A 127 19.49 28.95 8.09
CA SER A 127 18.96 27.83 8.89
C SER A 127 19.12 26.46 8.23
N LEU A 128 19.49 26.40 6.95
CA LEU A 128 19.71 25.15 6.23
C LEU A 128 21.20 24.96 5.97
N PRO A 129 21.93 24.12 6.72
CA PRO A 129 23.37 23.90 6.49
C PRO A 129 23.62 23.23 5.13
N VAL A 130 24.86 23.34 4.62
CA VAL A 130 25.26 22.63 3.40
C VAL A 130 25.19 21.13 3.63
N GLY A 131 24.51 20.39 2.75
CA GLY A 131 24.17 18.98 2.92
C GLY A 131 22.88 18.74 3.72
N GLY A 132 22.25 19.80 4.23
CA GLY A 132 20.96 19.73 4.91
C GLY A 132 19.79 19.58 3.95
N THR A 133 18.68 19.07 4.50
CA THR A 133 17.40 18.90 3.80
C THR A 133 16.27 19.54 4.59
N PHE A 134 15.24 20.03 3.90
CA PHE A 134 14.07 20.63 4.53
C PHE A 134 12.79 20.22 3.80
N ASN A 135 11.78 19.75 4.54
CA ASN A 135 10.49 19.37 3.98
C ASN A 135 9.57 20.59 4.00
N PHE A 136 8.93 20.86 2.88
CA PHE A 136 7.98 21.96 2.74
C PHE A 136 6.81 21.55 1.86
N THR A 137 5.83 22.44 1.72
CA THR A 137 4.69 22.25 0.84
C THR A 137 4.78 23.25 -0.29
N HIS A 138 4.72 22.74 -1.52
CA HIS A 138 4.74 23.57 -2.72
C HIS A 138 3.52 24.50 -2.72
N SER A 139 3.76 25.81 -2.75
CA SER A 139 2.72 26.82 -2.49
C SER A 139 1.65 26.89 -3.59
N THR A 140 2.01 26.54 -4.83
CA THR A 140 1.08 26.55 -5.98
C THR A 140 0.27 25.28 -6.12
N GLN A 141 0.86 24.12 -5.84
CA GLN A 141 0.22 22.80 -6.04
C GLN A 141 -0.28 22.16 -4.75
N GLY A 142 0.10 22.67 -3.58
CA GLY A 142 -0.27 22.09 -2.28
C GLY A 142 0.37 20.72 -1.98
N VAL A 143 1.38 20.31 -2.76
CA VAL A 143 2.03 18.99 -2.66
C VAL A 143 3.28 19.05 -1.79
N PRO A 144 3.61 17.98 -1.04
CA PRO A 144 4.84 17.94 -0.26
C PRO A 144 6.07 17.92 -1.17
N ALA A 145 7.13 18.60 -0.77
CA ALA A 145 8.40 18.70 -1.47
C ALA A 145 9.57 18.68 -0.48
N ILE A 146 10.74 18.27 -0.96
CA ILE A 146 11.98 18.23 -0.18
C ILE A 146 13.01 19.13 -0.86
N LEU A 147 13.50 20.10 -0.09
CA LEU A 147 14.58 21.01 -0.45
C LEU A 147 15.92 20.44 -0.01
N PHE A 148 16.93 20.59 -0.85
CA PHE A 148 18.32 20.20 -0.61
C PHE A 148 19.24 21.40 -0.81
N ARG A 149 20.26 21.53 0.05
CA ARG A 149 21.33 22.52 -0.11
C ARG A 149 22.67 21.84 -0.38
N THR A 150 23.35 22.28 -1.42
CA THR A 150 24.74 21.90 -1.74
C THR A 150 25.67 23.10 -1.67
N LYS A 151 26.97 22.87 -1.89
CA LYS A 151 27.96 23.97 -2.00
C LYS A 151 27.71 24.87 -3.21
N VAL A 152 27.11 24.32 -4.28
CA VAL A 152 26.92 25.01 -5.56
C VAL A 152 25.57 25.74 -5.61
N GLY A 153 24.58 25.30 -4.85
CA GLY A 153 23.26 25.91 -4.82
C GLY A 153 22.21 25.08 -4.10
N VAL A 154 20.94 25.39 -4.35
CA VAL A 154 19.78 24.69 -3.81
C VAL A 154 18.97 24.04 -4.92
N PHE A 155 18.38 22.89 -4.64
CA PHE A 155 17.43 22.23 -5.53
C PHE A 155 16.35 21.54 -4.71
N ALA A 156 15.19 21.32 -5.31
CA ALA A 156 14.07 20.65 -4.65
C ALA A 156 13.40 19.66 -5.59
N TYR A 157 12.81 18.63 -5.00
CA TYR A 157 11.98 17.65 -5.69
C TYR A 157 10.65 17.50 -4.97
N SER A 158 9.63 17.12 -5.73
CA SER A 158 8.36 16.67 -5.15
C SER A 158 8.64 15.46 -4.26
N ALA A 159 8.04 15.46 -3.07
CA ALA A 159 8.04 14.33 -2.18
C ALA A 159 6.95 13.32 -2.56
N ILE A 160 6.24 13.50 -3.67
CA ILE A 160 5.21 12.56 -4.12
C ILE A 160 5.86 11.47 -4.97
N CYS A 161 5.81 10.24 -4.47
CA CYS A 161 6.28 9.06 -5.19
C CYS A 161 5.53 8.90 -6.52
N THR A 162 6.27 8.76 -7.62
CA THR A 162 5.69 8.58 -8.97
C THR A 162 5.03 7.23 -9.18
N HIS A 163 5.15 6.30 -8.22
CA HIS A 163 4.42 5.05 -8.24
C HIS A 163 2.94 5.30 -7.94
N GLN A 164 2.60 5.65 -6.69
CA GLN A 164 1.21 5.74 -6.22
C GLN A 164 0.98 6.90 -5.23
N GLY A 165 1.85 7.90 -5.29
CA GLY A 165 1.63 9.16 -4.59
C GLY A 165 2.00 9.20 -3.11
N CYS A 166 2.54 8.13 -2.54
CA CYS A 166 3.05 8.15 -1.17
C CYS A 166 4.12 9.23 -0.96
N THR A 167 4.18 9.81 0.23
CA THR A 167 5.21 10.78 0.59
C THR A 167 6.56 10.09 0.77
N VAL A 168 7.54 10.50 -0.02
CA VAL A 168 8.93 10.04 -0.03
C VAL A 168 9.70 10.79 1.05
N GLY A 169 10.53 10.08 1.82
CA GLY A 169 11.43 10.67 2.80
C GLY A 169 12.88 10.65 2.33
N TYR A 170 13.72 11.53 2.89
CA TYR A 170 15.17 11.46 2.68
C TYR A 170 15.83 10.63 3.77
N ASP A 171 16.53 9.57 3.37
CA ASP A 171 17.39 8.80 4.26
C ASP A 171 18.82 9.34 4.20
N LYS A 172 19.29 9.87 5.33
CA LYS A 172 20.65 10.42 5.48
C LYS A 172 21.73 9.34 5.41
N GLY A 173 21.42 8.11 5.81
CA GLY A 173 22.37 6.99 5.81
C GLY A 173 22.74 6.58 4.40
N SER A 174 21.73 6.27 3.58
CA SER A 174 21.93 5.89 2.18
C SER A 174 22.05 7.07 1.20
N LYS A 175 21.75 8.30 1.64
CA LYS A 175 21.65 9.52 0.83
C LYS A 175 20.64 9.41 -0.32
N LYS A 176 19.56 8.65 -0.10
CA LYS A 176 18.50 8.38 -1.08
C LYS A 176 17.18 8.94 -0.61
N LEU A 177 16.32 9.20 -1.59
CA LEU A 177 14.91 9.45 -1.35
C LEU A 177 14.19 8.10 -1.36
N VAL A 178 13.59 7.70 -0.24
CA VAL A 178 12.99 6.38 -0.02
C VAL A 178 11.50 6.51 0.21
N CYS A 179 10.72 5.80 -0.60
CA CYS A 179 9.28 5.66 -0.43
C CYS A 179 8.99 4.54 0.58
N PRO A 180 8.33 4.82 1.72
CA PRO A 180 8.04 3.81 2.74
C PRO A 180 6.99 2.79 2.30
N CYS A 181 6.20 3.07 1.25
CA CYS A 181 5.10 2.20 0.84
C CYS A 181 5.56 0.90 0.14
N HIS A 182 6.54 0.99 -0.77
CA HIS A 182 7.00 -0.17 -1.58
C HIS A 182 8.51 -0.18 -1.79
N GLY A 183 9.26 0.66 -1.08
CA GLY A 183 10.72 0.70 -1.19
C GLY A 183 11.27 1.33 -2.47
N ALA A 184 10.45 2.04 -3.26
CA ALA A 184 10.97 2.83 -4.38
C ALA A 184 12.05 3.80 -3.88
N THR A 185 13.21 3.79 -4.53
CA THR A 185 14.32 4.68 -4.16
C THR A 185 14.73 5.56 -5.32
N TYR A 186 15.06 6.81 -5.01
CA TYR A 186 15.46 7.82 -5.97
C TYR A 186 16.77 8.47 -5.56
N ASP A 187 17.56 8.88 -6.56
CA ASP A 187 18.82 9.59 -6.36
C ASP A 187 18.63 11.11 -6.41
N PRO A 188 18.60 11.82 -5.27
CA PRO A 188 18.44 13.27 -5.27
C PRO A 188 19.60 14.03 -5.96
N ALA A 189 20.81 13.46 -6.00
CA ALA A 189 21.97 14.10 -6.62
C ALA A 189 21.89 14.04 -8.17
N ASN A 190 21.27 12.99 -8.71
CA ASN A 190 21.17 12.74 -10.15
C ASN A 190 19.77 12.97 -10.71
N GLY A 191 19.12 14.07 -10.33
CA GLY A 191 17.83 14.44 -10.94
C GLY A 191 16.62 13.68 -10.40
N ALA A 192 16.72 13.07 -9.20
CA ALA A 192 15.73 12.16 -8.64
C ALA A 192 15.41 10.97 -9.56
N LYS A 193 16.42 10.47 -10.29
CA LYS A 193 16.33 9.23 -11.07
C LYS A 193 15.99 8.05 -10.17
N VAL A 194 15.18 7.14 -10.69
CA VAL A 194 14.85 5.91 -9.98
C VAL A 194 16.09 5.02 -9.90
N LEU A 195 16.43 4.60 -8.69
CA LEU A 195 17.48 3.63 -8.42
C LEU A 195 16.89 2.23 -8.20
N ASN A 196 15.74 2.15 -7.56
CA ASN A 196 15.02 0.91 -7.33
C ASN A 196 13.51 1.11 -7.49
N GLY A 197 12.87 0.16 -8.16
CA GLY A 197 11.44 0.14 -8.46
C GLY A 197 10.57 -0.02 -7.21
N PRO A 198 9.23 0.04 -7.35
CA PRO A 198 8.46 -0.37 -8.53
C PRO A 198 8.22 0.68 -9.64
N THR A 199 8.61 1.94 -9.44
CA THR A 199 8.47 2.98 -10.48
C THR A 199 9.64 2.95 -11.48
N SER A 200 9.46 3.54 -12.66
CA SER A 200 10.53 3.87 -13.62
C SER A 200 10.64 5.37 -13.88
N THR A 201 9.80 6.18 -13.24
CA THR A 201 9.68 7.62 -13.49
C THR A 201 10.36 8.43 -12.37
N PRO A 202 11.26 9.38 -12.69
CA PRO A 202 11.91 10.21 -11.69
C PRO A 202 10.95 11.17 -10.98
N LEU A 203 11.28 11.62 -9.77
CA LEU A 203 10.47 12.63 -9.07
C LEU A 203 10.51 13.97 -9.81
N ALA A 204 9.37 14.66 -9.82
CA ALA A 204 9.27 15.98 -10.43
C ALA A 204 10.19 16.99 -9.73
N LYS A 205 10.91 17.80 -10.50
CA LYS A 205 11.71 18.92 -9.99
C LYS A 205 10.80 20.06 -9.58
N VAL A 206 11.07 20.63 -8.41
CA VAL A 206 10.43 21.88 -7.95
C VAL A 206 11.42 23.01 -8.18
N LYS A 207 10.99 24.04 -8.91
CA LYS A 207 11.82 25.21 -9.19
C LYS A 207 11.96 26.03 -7.92
N VAL A 208 13.20 26.21 -7.48
CA VAL A 208 13.56 26.99 -6.31
C VAL A 208 14.76 27.88 -6.63
N LYS A 209 14.83 29.05 -6.01
CA LYS A 209 15.96 29.97 -6.12
C LYS A 209 16.31 30.59 -4.78
N VAL A 210 17.56 31.02 -4.63
CA VAL A 210 17.97 31.87 -3.51
C VAL A 210 17.64 33.31 -3.87
N SER A 211 16.88 33.99 -3.02
CA SER A 211 16.56 35.41 -3.12
C SER A 211 16.98 36.11 -1.83
N GLY A 212 18.13 36.78 -1.86
CA GLY A 212 18.75 37.38 -0.68
C GLY A 212 19.02 36.33 0.41
N ALA A 213 18.40 36.52 1.58
CA ALA A 213 18.56 35.61 2.73
C ALA A 213 17.62 34.39 2.70
N TRP A 214 16.72 34.28 1.72
CA TRP A 214 15.65 33.27 1.69
C TRP A 214 15.79 32.33 0.49
N VAL A 215 15.39 31.08 0.68
CA VAL A 215 15.06 30.18 -0.43
C VAL A 215 13.59 30.35 -0.75
N VAL A 216 13.28 30.62 -2.02
CA VAL A 216 11.92 30.84 -2.50
C VAL A 216 11.59 29.89 -3.66
N GLU A 217 10.32 29.58 -3.80
CA GLU A 217 9.79 28.93 -5.01
C GLU A 217 9.92 29.88 -6.21
N ALA A 218 10.30 29.35 -7.37
CA ALA A 218 10.67 30.12 -8.56
C ALA A 218 9.73 29.88 -9.75
#